data_AF-A0A4Z0RMD6-F1
#
_entry.id   AF-A0A4Z0RMD6-F1
#
_cell.length_a   1.000
_cell.length_b   1.000
_cell.length_c   1.000
_cell.angle_alpha   90.00
_cell.angle_beta   90.00
_cell.angle_gamma   90.00
#
_symmetry.space_group_name_H-M   'P 1'
#
loop_
_entity.id
_entity.type
_entity.pdbx_description
1 polymer ?
#
loop_
_entity_poly.entity_id
_entity_poly.type
_entity_poly.pdbx_seq_one_letter_code
_entity_poly.pdbx_strand_id
1 'polypeptide(L)'
;MILELPKRISGADDTAQQIYQAFYDVGMITDVPAHIGTLNITEYNEQAFSSIGSALILLKNNLNRLVDIFNEYHFVDMEGIQAKGHEYWGSDLSGLGKSYDDFNSHLVAMENTLQNMVEIMILNGLIERN
;
A
#
# COMPACT_ATOMS: atom_id res chain seq x y z
N MET A 1 -5.22 15.53 11.83
CA MET A 1 -6.02 16.16 10.76
C MET A 1 -6.70 15.02 10.01
N ILE A 2 -7.93 14.70 10.38
CA ILE A 2 -8.55 13.40 10.02
C ILE A 2 -8.80 13.27 8.51
N LEU A 3 -8.96 14.40 7.81
CA LEU A 3 -9.35 14.52 6.40
C LEU A 3 -8.33 14.01 5.37
N GLU A 4 -7.09 13.72 5.74
CA GLU A 4 -6.03 13.34 4.79
C GLU A 4 -5.93 11.82 4.53
N LEU A 5 -6.51 10.97 5.39
CA LEU A 5 -6.42 9.51 5.24
C LEU A 5 -6.89 9.00 3.86
N PRO A 6 -8.05 9.42 3.31
CA PRO A 6 -8.55 8.91 2.04
C PRO A 6 -7.62 9.24 0.87
N LYS A 7 -7.05 10.45 0.89
CA LYS A 7 -6.07 10.89 -0.12
C LYS A 7 -4.77 10.10 -0.02
N ARG A 8 -4.28 9.88 1.20
CA ARG A 8 -3.05 9.11 1.42
C ARG A 8 -3.21 7.65 1.05
N ILE A 9 -4.35 7.02 1.35
CA ILE A 9 -4.67 5.66 0.88
C ILE A 9 -4.66 5.62 -0.65
N SER A 10 -5.28 6.61 -1.30
CA SER A 10 -5.29 6.70 -2.77
C SER A 10 -3.87 6.83 -3.31
N GLY A 11 -3.03 7.71 -2.75
CA GLY A 11 -1.63 7.88 -3.18
C GLY A 11 -0.74 6.65 -2.92
N ALA A 12 -0.98 5.92 -1.84
CA ALA A 12 -0.30 4.66 -1.58
C ALA A 12 -0.73 3.58 -2.59
N ASP A 13 -2.01 3.53 -2.97
CA ASP A 13 -2.50 2.66 -4.04
C ASP A 13 -1.91 3.04 -5.40
N ASP A 14 -1.85 4.33 -5.74
CA ASP A 14 -1.17 4.83 -6.95
C ASP A 14 0.29 4.34 -7.02
N THR A 15 1.00 4.39 -5.89
CA THR A 15 2.39 3.92 -5.77
C THR A 15 2.47 2.41 -5.97
N ALA A 16 1.57 1.64 -5.37
CA ALA A 16 1.50 0.18 -5.57
C ALA A 16 1.23 -0.17 -7.04
N GLN A 17 0.35 0.57 -7.71
CA GLN A 17 0.04 0.41 -9.13
C GLN A 17 1.27 0.70 -10.00
N GLN A 18 2.06 1.71 -9.69
CA GLN A 18 3.31 1.99 -10.40
C GLN A 18 4.29 0.82 -10.32
N ILE A 19 4.44 0.22 -9.13
CA ILE A 19 5.30 -0.96 -8.91
C ILE A 19 4.79 -2.15 -9.73
N TYR A 20 3.48 -2.44 -9.67
CA TYR A 20 2.88 -3.50 -10.48
C TYR A 20 3.09 -3.28 -11.97
N GLN A 21 2.89 -2.06 -12.45
CA GLN A 21 3.08 -1.72 -13.85
C GLN A 21 4.51 -1.96 -14.29
N ALA A 22 5.50 -1.56 -13.48
CA ALA A 22 6.90 -1.80 -13.79
C ALA A 22 7.25 -3.30 -13.86
N PHE A 23 6.68 -4.14 -13.00
CA PHE A 23 6.82 -5.59 -13.13
C PHE A 23 6.14 -6.16 -14.38
N TYR A 24 4.96 -5.65 -14.72
CA TYR A 24 4.21 -6.06 -15.90
C TYR A 24 4.98 -5.71 -17.19
N ASP A 25 5.55 -4.51 -17.26
CA ASP A 25 6.26 -4.00 -18.45
C ASP A 25 7.50 -4.84 -18.79
N VAL A 26 8.13 -5.46 -17.80
CA VAL A 26 9.27 -6.37 -17.99
C VAL A 26 8.86 -7.85 -18.04
N GLY A 27 7.57 -8.16 -18.03
CA GLY A 27 7.03 -9.50 -18.17
C GLY A 27 7.22 -10.40 -16.94
N MET A 28 7.42 -9.83 -15.75
CA MET A 28 7.51 -10.58 -14.48
C MET A 28 6.13 -10.97 -13.93
N ILE A 29 5.07 -10.27 -14.34
CA ILE A 29 3.68 -10.61 -14.04
C ILE A 29 2.82 -10.50 -15.30
N THR A 30 1.67 -11.15 -15.29
CA THR A 30 0.74 -11.20 -16.44
C THR A 30 -0.46 -10.26 -16.32
N ASP A 31 -0.69 -9.68 -15.15
CA ASP A 31 -1.83 -8.84 -14.84
C ASP A 31 -1.46 -7.81 -13.78
N VAL A 32 -1.96 -6.58 -13.96
CA VAL A 32 -1.93 -5.52 -12.95
C VAL A 32 -3.25 -5.57 -12.18
N PRO A 33 -3.24 -5.68 -10.84
CA PRO A 33 -4.48 -5.68 -10.04
C PRO A 33 -5.28 -4.39 -10.23
N ALA A 34 -6.59 -4.48 -10.08
CA ALA A 34 -7.45 -3.31 -10.17
C ALA A 34 -7.09 -2.25 -9.10
N HIS A 35 -7.12 -1.00 -9.53
CA HIS A 35 -6.98 0.17 -8.68
C HIS A 35 -8.14 0.25 -7.67
N ILE A 36 -7.86 0.57 -6.41
CA ILE A 36 -8.88 0.87 -5.38
C ILE A 36 -9.66 2.12 -5.76
N GLY A 37 -8.99 3.09 -6.40
CA GLY A 37 -9.56 4.35 -6.86
C GLY A 37 -9.64 5.42 -5.75
N THR A 38 -10.03 6.64 -6.13
CA THR A 38 -10.12 7.77 -5.20
C THR A 38 -11.24 7.59 -4.19
N LEU A 39 -10.90 7.64 -2.90
CA LEU A 39 -11.87 7.63 -1.81
C LEU A 39 -12.45 9.03 -1.57
N ASN A 40 -13.63 9.30 -2.12
CA ASN A 40 -14.34 10.57 -1.95
C ASN A 40 -15.16 10.60 -0.65
N ILE A 41 -14.51 10.98 0.46
CA ILE A 41 -15.16 11.08 1.79
C ILE A 41 -15.33 12.56 2.16
N THR A 42 -16.59 12.99 2.21
CA THR A 42 -16.96 14.38 2.56
C THR A 42 -17.33 14.55 4.03
N GLU A 43 -17.63 13.46 4.74
CA GLU A 43 -18.00 13.44 6.16
C GLU A 43 -17.49 12.17 6.83
N TYR A 44 -16.94 12.29 8.06
CA TYR A 44 -16.40 11.15 8.83
C TYR A 44 -17.46 10.53 9.74
N ASN A 45 -18.37 9.78 9.12
CA ASN A 45 -19.36 8.94 9.80
C ASN A 45 -18.95 7.46 9.78
N GLU A 46 -19.74 6.58 10.39
CA GLU A 46 -19.44 5.13 10.45
C GLU A 46 -19.23 4.51 9.06
N GLN A 47 -20.02 4.92 8.07
CA GLN A 47 -19.87 4.46 6.69
C GLN A 47 -18.51 4.87 6.09
N ALA A 48 -18.06 6.10 6.35
CA ALA A 48 -16.75 6.56 5.92
C ALA A 48 -15.61 5.75 6.54
N PHE A 49 -15.68 5.46 7.85
CA PHE A 49 -14.68 4.62 8.51
C PHE A 49 -14.71 3.18 8.00
N SER A 50 -15.89 2.63 7.69
CA SER A 50 -16.02 1.33 7.04
C SER A 50 -15.33 1.33 5.66
N SER A 51 -15.61 2.34 4.82
CA SER A 51 -14.97 2.47 3.51
C SER A 51 -13.45 2.64 3.60
N ILE A 52 -12.95 3.42 4.55
CA ILE A 52 -11.51 3.57 4.83
C ILE A 52 -10.90 2.23 5.24
N GLY A 53 -11.55 1.52 6.17
CA GLY A 53 -11.08 0.21 6.63
C GLY A 53 -11.03 -0.81 5.49
N SER A 54 -12.06 -0.88 4.64
CA SER A 54 -12.07 -1.75 3.46
C SER A 54 -10.96 -1.41 2.48
N ALA A 55 -10.73 -0.12 2.21
CA ALA A 55 -9.65 0.30 1.32
C ALA A 55 -8.26 -0.02 1.89
N LEU A 56 -8.04 0.15 3.20
CA LEU A 56 -6.80 -0.27 3.86
C LEU A 56 -6.57 -1.78 3.75
N ILE A 57 -7.61 -2.59 3.91
CA ILE A 57 -7.50 -4.05 3.74
C ILE A 57 -7.11 -4.41 2.31
N LEU A 58 -7.71 -3.76 1.31
CA LEU A 58 -7.36 -3.97 -0.09
C LEU A 58 -5.91 -3.56 -0.38
N LEU A 59 -5.50 -2.38 0.09
CA LEU A 59 -4.13 -1.88 -0.07
C LEU A 59 -3.11 -2.83 0.57
N LYS A 60 -3.41 -3.33 1.77
CA LYS A 60 -2.60 -4.35 2.44
C LYS A 60 -2.46 -5.61 1.60
N ASN A 61 -3.55 -6.11 1.03
CA ASN A 61 -3.52 -7.34 0.22
C ASN A 61 -2.67 -7.15 -1.04
N ASN A 62 -2.80 -5.99 -1.70
CA ASN A 62 -1.95 -5.61 -2.84
C ASN A 62 -0.48 -5.55 -2.43
N LEU A 63 -0.16 -4.87 -1.32
CA LEU A 63 1.20 -4.76 -0.82
C LEU A 63 1.81 -6.13 -0.48
N ASN A 64 1.06 -7.02 0.17
CA ASN A 64 1.54 -8.37 0.46
C ASN A 64 1.80 -9.18 -0.82
N ARG A 65 0.96 -9.06 -1.85
CA ARG A 65 1.22 -9.68 -3.15
C ARG A 65 2.47 -9.08 -3.82
N LEU A 66 2.73 -7.77 -3.67
CA LEU A 66 4.00 -7.18 -4.12
C LEU A 66 5.20 -7.75 -3.36
N VAL A 67 5.09 -7.94 -2.05
CA VAL A 67 6.15 -8.60 -1.25
C VAL A 67 6.43 -9.99 -1.78
N ASP A 68 5.40 -10.78 -2.08
CA ASP A 68 5.56 -12.13 -2.63
C ASP A 68 6.30 -12.10 -3.97
N ILE A 69 5.95 -11.17 -4.86
CA ILE A 69 6.63 -10.98 -6.16
C ILE A 69 8.10 -10.57 -5.95
N PHE A 70 8.36 -9.61 -5.06
CA PHE A 70 9.72 -9.20 -4.73
C PHE A 70 10.56 -10.39 -4.25
N ASN A 71 9.98 -11.22 -3.38
CA ASN A 71 10.67 -12.38 -2.83
C ASN A 71 10.88 -13.49 -3.87
N GLU A 72 9.89 -13.74 -4.74
CA GLU A 72 9.97 -14.69 -5.85
C GLU A 72 11.11 -14.35 -6.82
N TYR A 73 11.26 -13.07 -7.15
CA TYR A 73 12.32 -12.58 -8.05
C TYR A 73 13.59 -12.10 -7.33
N HIS A 74 13.68 -12.32 -6.01
CA HIS A 74 14.83 -11.97 -5.17
C HIS A 74 15.23 -10.49 -5.21
N PHE A 75 14.25 -9.59 -5.31
CA PHE A 75 14.46 -8.17 -5.11
C PHE A 75 14.75 -7.87 -3.63
N VAL A 76 15.91 -7.29 -3.39
CA VAL A 76 16.41 -6.92 -2.06
C VAL A 76 16.94 -5.49 -2.08
N ASP A 77 17.03 -4.87 -0.90
CA ASP A 77 17.73 -3.60 -0.74
C ASP A 77 19.25 -3.74 -0.87
N MET A 78 19.96 -2.61 -0.73
CA MET A 78 21.42 -2.57 -0.84
C MET A 78 22.16 -3.42 0.22
N GLU A 79 21.48 -3.77 1.32
CA GLU A 79 22.02 -4.61 2.39
C GLU A 79 21.62 -6.10 2.22
N GLY A 80 20.86 -6.43 1.19
CA GLY A 80 20.36 -7.78 0.92
C GLY A 80 19.09 -8.14 1.71
N ILE A 81 18.39 -7.14 2.27
CA ILE A 81 17.18 -7.36 3.06
C ILE A 81 15.98 -7.42 2.12
N GLN A 82 15.14 -8.44 2.33
CA GLN A 82 13.89 -8.67 1.60
C GLN A 82 12.74 -7.79 2.11
N ALA A 83 11.81 -7.47 1.22
CA ALA A 83 10.56 -6.84 1.60
C ALA A 83 9.74 -7.76 2.53
N LYS A 84 9.08 -7.18 3.53
CA LYS A 84 8.26 -7.92 4.51
C LYS A 84 6.80 -7.52 4.39
N GLY A 85 5.92 -8.52 4.42
CA GLY A 85 4.48 -8.34 4.42
C GLY A 85 3.94 -7.84 5.76
N HIS A 86 2.69 -7.43 5.76
CA HIS A 86 1.96 -6.97 6.93
C HIS A 86 0.96 -8.02 7.41
N GLU A 87 0.87 -8.21 8.73
CA GLU A 87 -0.06 -9.16 9.36
C GLU A 87 -1.54 -8.72 9.28
N TYR A 88 -2.46 -9.63 9.62
CA TYR A 88 -3.90 -9.34 9.68
C TYR A 88 -4.23 -8.31 10.77
N TRP A 89 -4.98 -7.28 10.41
CA TRP A 89 -5.49 -6.28 11.34
C TRP A 89 -6.99 -6.44 11.46
N GLY A 90 -7.42 -6.98 12.59
CA GLY A 90 -8.82 -6.93 13.03
C GLY A 90 -8.89 -5.89 14.13
N SER A 91 -9.72 -4.88 13.93
CA SER A 91 -9.76 -3.76 14.85
C SER A 91 -11.09 -3.77 15.60
N ASP A 92 -11.03 -4.25 16.84
CA ASP A 92 -12.13 -4.18 17.82
C ASP A 92 -12.24 -2.74 18.35
N LEU A 93 -12.57 -1.81 17.44
CA LEU A 93 -12.49 -0.37 17.67
C LEU A 93 -13.78 0.16 18.27
N SER A 94 -13.76 0.40 19.58
CA SER A 94 -14.86 0.98 20.35
C SER A 94 -15.00 2.52 20.20
N GLY A 95 -14.61 3.12 19.07
CA GLY A 95 -14.82 4.54 18.80
C GLY A 95 -14.05 5.15 17.62
N LEU A 96 -14.61 6.21 17.03
CA LEU A 96 -14.10 6.87 15.80
C LEU A 96 -12.66 7.41 15.94
N GLY A 97 -12.32 7.98 17.10
CA GLY A 97 -10.97 8.54 17.34
C GLY A 97 -9.87 7.45 17.40
N LYS A 98 -10.14 6.33 18.09
CA LYS A 98 -9.21 5.19 18.13
C LYS A 98 -9.05 4.56 16.76
N SER A 99 -10.14 4.54 15.97
CA SER A 99 -10.11 4.03 14.60
C SER A 99 -9.19 4.85 13.70
N TYR A 100 -9.18 6.17 13.86
CA TYR A 100 -8.30 7.04 13.09
C TYR A 100 -6.81 6.79 13.39
N ASP A 101 -6.40 6.78 14.65
CA ASP A 101 -4.99 6.60 15.01
C ASP A 101 -4.45 5.24 14.57
N ASP A 102 -5.28 4.20 14.73
CA ASP A 102 -4.99 2.84 14.27
C ASP A 102 -4.81 2.78 12.75
N PHE A 103 -5.78 3.28 11.98
CA PHE A 103 -5.73 3.35 10.53
C PHE A 103 -4.52 4.16 10.03
N ASN A 104 -4.22 5.28 10.69
CA ASN A 104 -3.08 6.12 10.34
C ASN A 104 -1.74 5.42 10.59
N SER A 105 -1.58 4.75 11.73
CA SER A 105 -0.37 3.97 12.05
C SER A 105 -0.11 2.90 11.00
N HIS A 106 -1.15 2.15 10.64
CA HIS A 106 -1.09 1.13 9.61
C HIS A 106 -0.74 1.70 8.23
N LEU A 107 -1.35 2.82 7.84
CA LEU A 107 -1.05 3.46 6.56
C LEU A 107 0.41 3.95 6.49
N VAL A 108 0.94 4.55 7.57
CA VAL A 108 2.35 4.95 7.62
C VAL A 108 3.29 3.76 7.41
N ALA A 109 2.98 2.61 8.02
CA ALA A 109 3.79 1.40 7.84
C ALA A 109 3.75 0.88 6.40
N MET A 110 2.61 0.97 5.72
CA MET A 110 2.49 0.63 4.30
C MET A 110 3.25 1.61 3.40
N GLU A 111 3.09 2.92 3.61
CA GLU A 111 3.77 3.96 2.84
C GLU A 111 5.29 3.78 2.90
N ASN A 112 5.84 3.51 4.10
CA ASN A 112 7.27 3.22 4.25
C ASN A 112 7.71 1.95 3.49
N THR A 113 6.87 0.92 3.46
CA THR A 113 7.17 -0.33 2.74
C THR A 113 7.17 -0.09 1.23
N LEU A 114 6.18 0.64 0.72
CA LEU A 114 6.09 1.02 -0.69
C LEU A 114 7.27 1.91 -1.10
N GLN A 115 7.68 2.86 -0.26
CA GLN A 115 8.85 3.68 -0.52
C GLN A 115 10.11 2.81 -0.65
N ASN A 116 10.33 1.88 0.27
CA ASN A 116 11.47 0.96 0.18
C ASN A 116 11.42 0.11 -1.10
N MET A 117 10.25 -0.38 -1.48
CA MET A 117 10.07 -1.11 -2.75
C MET A 117 10.41 -0.26 -3.97
N VAL A 118 9.96 0.99 -4.02
CA VAL A 118 10.30 1.94 -5.09
C VAL A 118 11.81 2.14 -5.16
N GLU A 119 12.49 2.33 -4.02
CA GLU A 119 13.95 2.48 -3.98
C GLU A 119 14.67 1.24 -4.54
N ILE A 120 14.22 0.05 -4.17
CA ILE A 120 14.75 -1.21 -4.71
C ILE A 120 14.53 -1.28 -6.23
N MET A 121 13.33 -0.93 -6.74
CA MET A 121 13.06 -0.94 -8.17
C MET A 121 13.92 0.06 -8.94
N ILE A 122 14.15 1.25 -8.39
CA ILE A 122 15.06 2.25 -8.97
C ILE A 122 16.48 1.68 -9.05
N LEU A 123 16.98 1.05 -7.98
CA LEU A 123 18.31 0.45 -7.97
C LEU A 123 18.46 -0.68 -9.01
N ASN A 124 17.37 -1.40 -9.28
CA ASN A 124 17.33 -2.45 -10.29
C ASN A 124 17.00 -1.93 -11.71
N GLY A 125 16.82 -0.62 -11.88
CA GLY A 125 16.54 0.01 -13.17
C GLY A 125 15.14 -0.26 -13.73
N LEU A 126 14.19 -0.68 -12.89
CA LEU A 126 12.81 -0.93 -13.30
C LEU A 126 11.93 0.33 -13.25
N ILE A 127 12.30 1.31 -12.43
CA ILE A 127 11.61 2.60 -12.30
C ILE A 127 12.65 3.71 -12.36
N GLU A 128 12.32 4.82 -13.01
CA GLU A 128 13.17 6.03 -13.02
C GLU A 128 12.97 6.86 -11.73
N ARG A 129 14.05 7.48 -11.25
CA ARG A 129 13.97 8.42 -10.13
C ARG A 129 13.40 9.75 -10.66
N ASN A 130 12.14 10.02 -10.36
CA ASN A 130 11.49 11.31 -10.61
C ASN A 130 12.12 12.44 -9.79
#